data_AF-A0A166RC08-F1
#
_entry.id   AF-A0A166RC08-F1
#
_cell.length_a   1.000
_cell.length_b   1.000
_cell.length_c   1.000
_cell.angle_alpha   90.00
_cell.angle_beta   90.00
_cell.angle_gamma   90.00
#
_symmetry.space_group_name_H-M   'P 1'
#
loop_
_entity.id
_entity.type
_entity.pdbx_description
1 polymer ?
#
loop_
_entity_poly.entity_id
_entity_poly.type
_entity_poly.pdbx_seq_one_letter_code
_entity_poly.pdbx_strand_id
1 'polypeptide(L)'
;MILGGDDDSVIGPSDLPEAARVGKIMEMSIIVREKLGAEDRRCPRCRFINQKEITRSGWFICHKCDGMFQIGATETQPYFDTTSYDHSDVTPSTPVDRVGFVSHSLDPQRTLEKAFFRRISVIPLTILHEPKPTWYSRKVRKGLWNRRGDHLTNDLRLVHAPPDRVYPPELDTHPDGRQGYWDAAANNHVQWLKDRDELAGAAHKYDTFVVYSYYL
;
A
#
# COMPACT_ATOMS: atom_id res chain seq x y z
N MET A 1 2.81 12.26 -0.14
CA MET A 1 1.91 12.95 -1.08
C MET A 1 1.00 11.89 -1.69
N ILE A 2 -0.33 12.03 -1.60
CA ILE A 2 -1.28 11.10 -2.21
C ILE A 2 -1.82 11.75 -3.48
N LEU A 3 -1.87 11.00 -4.58
CA LEU A 3 -2.39 11.48 -5.86
C LEU A 3 -3.80 10.94 -6.06
N GLY A 4 -4.71 11.80 -6.52
CA GLY A 4 -6.01 11.39 -7.02
C GLY A 4 -5.87 10.57 -8.30
N GLY A 5 -6.70 9.54 -8.48
CA GLY A 5 -6.56 8.59 -9.59
C GLY A 5 -6.83 9.15 -10.98
N ASP A 6 -7.54 10.28 -11.06
CA ASP A 6 -8.10 10.77 -12.33
C ASP A 6 -7.46 12.08 -12.83
N ASP A 7 -6.86 12.90 -11.96
CA ASP A 7 -6.51 14.30 -12.28
C ASP A 7 -5.09 14.74 -11.86
N ASP A 8 -4.18 13.82 -11.50
CA ASP A 8 -2.87 14.14 -10.91
C ASP A 8 -2.94 15.10 -9.70
N SER A 9 -4.13 15.25 -9.12
CA SER A 9 -4.39 16.21 -8.07
C SER A 9 -3.74 15.73 -6.78
N VAL A 10 -2.99 16.64 -6.14
CA VAL A 10 -2.34 16.36 -4.87
C VAL A 10 -3.40 16.41 -3.78
N ILE A 11 -3.72 15.24 -3.21
CA ILE A 11 -4.60 15.16 -2.05
C ILE A 11 -3.78 15.58 -0.82
N GLY A 12 -4.11 16.75 -0.28
CA GLY A 12 -3.52 17.27 0.95
C GLY A 12 -3.92 16.41 2.16
N PRO A 13 -3.20 16.52 3.29
CA PRO A 13 -3.58 15.83 4.53
C PRO A 13 -5.01 16.13 5.00
N SER A 14 -5.51 17.33 4.72
CA SER A 14 -6.88 17.78 5.01
C SER A 14 -7.94 17.11 4.12
N ASP A 15 -7.57 16.73 2.90
CA ASP A 15 -8.49 16.19 1.90
C ASP A 15 -8.47 14.66 1.87
N LEU A 16 -7.51 14.06 2.60
CA LEU A 16 -7.39 12.61 2.77
C LEU A 16 -8.69 11.93 3.22
N PRO A 17 -9.42 12.45 4.23
CA PRO A 17 -10.66 11.83 4.70
C PRO A 17 -11.76 11.84 3.63
N GLU A 18 -11.81 12.92 2.84
CA GLU A 18 -12.76 13.11 1.73
C GLU A 18 -12.41 12.18 0.56
N ALA A 19 -11.14 12.01 0.23
CA ALA A 19 -10.70 11.12 -0.84
C ALA A 19 -10.81 9.63 -0.45
N ALA A 20 -10.58 9.31 0.83
CA ALA A 20 -10.69 7.97 1.40
C ALA A 20 -12.14 7.63 1.82
N ARG A 21 -13.16 8.04 1.03
CA ARG A 21 -14.55 7.69 1.33
C ARG A 21 -14.71 6.19 1.52
N VAL A 22 -15.56 5.83 2.47
CA VAL A 22 -15.94 4.45 2.77
C VAL A 22 -16.33 3.72 1.47
N GLY A 23 -15.71 2.57 1.22
CA GLY A 23 -15.97 1.74 0.04
C GLY A 23 -15.08 1.99 -1.18
N LYS A 24 -14.21 3.02 -1.17
CA LYS A 24 -13.18 3.18 -2.22
C LYS A 24 -11.88 2.46 -1.85
N ILE A 25 -11.32 1.72 -2.81
CA ILE A 25 -10.00 1.09 -2.68
C ILE A 25 -8.95 2.13 -3.10
N MET A 26 -8.06 2.49 -2.18
CA MET A 26 -6.91 3.34 -2.50
C MET A 26 -5.64 2.48 -2.64
N GLU A 27 -4.90 2.68 -3.73
CA GLU A 27 -3.55 2.13 -3.90
C GLU A 27 -2.52 3.19 -3.53
N MET A 28 -1.73 2.92 -2.49
CA MET A 28 -0.63 3.80 -2.07
C MET A 28 0.72 3.15 -2.35
N SER A 29 1.62 3.91 -2.96
CA SER A 29 3.02 3.51 -3.19
C SER A 29 3.94 4.38 -2.34
N ILE A 30 4.69 3.78 -1.42
CA ILE A 30 5.77 4.49 -0.70
C ILE A 30 7.09 4.11 -1.36
N ILE A 31 7.84 5.12 -1.80
CA ILE A 31 9.16 4.94 -2.40
C ILE A 31 10.17 5.53 -1.41
N VAL A 32 10.89 4.65 -0.72
CA VAL A 32 12.03 5.04 0.12
C VAL A 32 13.29 4.82 -0.70
N ARG A 33 14.09 5.87 -0.88
CA ARG A 33 15.42 5.79 -1.50
C ARG A 33 16.46 6.25 -0.49
N GLU A 34 17.55 5.52 -0.32
CA GLU A 34 18.83 6.14 0.08
C GLU A 34 19.24 7.11 -1.02
N LYS A 35 19.91 8.21 -0.69
CA LYS A 35 20.31 9.26 -1.64
C LYS A 35 21.07 8.65 -2.84
N LEU A 36 20.34 8.31 -3.90
CA LEU A 36 20.90 7.87 -5.16
C LEU A 36 21.26 9.12 -5.95
N GLY A 37 22.49 9.14 -6.48
CA GLY A 37 22.93 10.18 -7.40
C GLY A 37 21.93 10.35 -8.55
N ALA A 38 21.90 11.54 -9.14
CA ALA A 38 20.92 12.00 -10.15
C ALA A 38 20.79 11.15 -11.44
N GLU A 39 21.49 10.01 -11.51
CA GLU A 39 21.67 9.18 -12.68
C GLU A 39 20.59 8.10 -12.85
N ASP A 40 19.92 7.64 -11.77
CA ASP A 40 19.04 6.47 -11.86
C ASP A 40 17.55 6.82 -12.14
N ARG A 41 17.24 6.98 -13.43
CA ARG A 41 15.89 7.27 -14.00
C ARG A 41 15.02 6.03 -14.17
N ARG A 42 15.34 4.94 -13.48
CA ARG A 42 14.61 3.69 -13.60
C ARG A 42 13.29 3.76 -12.85
N CYS A 43 12.24 3.29 -13.51
CA CYS A 43 10.95 3.09 -12.88
C CYS A 43 11.10 2.10 -11.74
N PRO A 44 10.64 2.44 -10.53
CA PRO A 44 10.76 1.56 -9.39
C PRO A 44 9.90 0.28 -9.59
N ARG A 45 8.73 0.37 -10.24
CA ARG A 45 7.84 -0.79 -10.46
C ARG A 45 8.39 -1.81 -11.45
N CYS A 46 8.89 -1.36 -12.60
CA CYS A 46 9.21 -2.25 -13.74
C CYS A 46 10.65 -2.12 -14.25
N ARG A 47 11.48 -1.31 -13.60
CA ARG A 47 12.88 -0.99 -13.96
C ARG A 47 13.08 -0.38 -15.34
N PHE A 48 12.00 0.02 -16.02
CA PHE A 48 12.07 0.72 -17.29
C PHE A 48 12.77 2.07 -17.14
N ILE A 49 13.70 2.38 -18.04
CA ILE A 49 14.43 3.65 -18.04
C ILE A 49 13.54 4.69 -18.73
N ASN A 50 13.06 5.68 -17.97
CA ASN A 50 12.25 6.74 -18.55
C ASN A 50 13.14 7.80 -19.21
N GLN A 51 12.77 8.21 -20.42
CA GLN A 51 13.49 9.22 -21.18
C GLN A 51 12.97 10.62 -20.80
N LYS A 52 13.85 11.41 -20.17
CA LYS A 52 13.89 12.88 -20.00
C LYS A 52 12.63 13.74 -19.72
N GLU A 53 11.44 13.20 -19.49
CA GLU A 53 10.31 14.02 -19.03
C GLU A 53 10.29 14.11 -17.51
N ILE A 54 11.02 15.10 -16.98
CA ILE A 54 10.88 15.53 -15.59
C ILE A 54 9.89 16.70 -15.59
N THR A 55 8.75 16.52 -14.95
CA THR A 55 7.86 17.65 -14.67
C THR A 55 8.58 18.66 -13.78
N ARG A 56 8.19 19.95 -13.81
CA ARG A 56 8.79 20.99 -12.94
C ARG A 56 8.71 20.65 -11.44
N SER A 57 7.81 19.74 -11.06
CA SER A 57 7.59 19.25 -9.69
C SER A 57 8.45 18.03 -9.30
N GLY A 58 9.31 17.53 -10.20
CA GLY A 58 10.20 16.38 -9.94
C GLY A 58 9.52 15.01 -10.06
N TRP A 59 8.32 14.96 -10.63
CA TRP A 59 7.57 13.72 -10.88
C TRP A 59 7.88 13.12 -12.26
N PHE A 60 7.91 11.79 -12.28
CA PHE A 60 8.08 10.96 -13.46
C PHE A 60 6.88 10.02 -13.61
N ILE A 61 6.37 9.89 -14.83
CA ILE A 61 5.42 8.85 -15.22
C ILE A 61 6.21 7.78 -15.96
N CYS A 62 6.01 6.51 -15.61
CA CYS A 62 6.65 5.42 -16.32
C CYS A 62 5.88 5.05 -17.60
N HIS A 63 6.46 5.29 -18.78
CA HIS A 63 5.80 4.95 -20.06
C HIS A 63 5.53 3.45 -20.29
N LYS A 64 6.08 2.57 -19.44
CA LYS A 64 5.87 1.11 -19.55
C LYS A 64 4.73 0.59 -18.67
N CYS A 65 4.45 1.24 -17.55
CA CYS A 65 3.50 0.70 -16.56
C CYS A 65 2.61 1.76 -15.92
N ASP A 66 2.66 2.99 -16.45
CA ASP A 66 1.92 4.17 -16.00
C ASP A 66 2.10 4.50 -14.51
N GLY A 67 3.16 3.95 -13.90
CA GLY A 67 3.50 4.22 -12.50
C GLY A 67 4.11 5.60 -12.35
N MET A 68 3.48 6.44 -11.52
CA MET A 68 4.03 7.73 -11.09
C MET A 68 4.98 7.59 -9.91
N PHE A 69 6.10 8.31 -9.96
CA PHE A 69 7.06 8.37 -8.86
C PHE A 69 7.83 9.69 -8.86
N GLN A 70 8.19 10.16 -7.65
CA GLN A 70 9.04 11.33 -7.48
C GLN A 70 10.49 10.88 -7.26
N ILE A 71 11.43 11.54 -7.92
CA ILE A 71 12.85 11.44 -7.55
C ILE A 71 13.13 12.63 -6.65
N GLY A 72 13.54 12.37 -5.40
CA GLY A 72 13.84 13.45 -4.45
C GLY A 72 14.81 14.44 -5.09
N ALA A 73 14.44 15.72 -5.10
CA ALA A 73 15.32 16.76 -5.60
C ALA A 73 16.63 16.66 -4.82
N THR A 74 17.74 16.41 -5.52
CA THR A 74 19.03 16.78 -4.98
C THR A 74 18.99 18.29 -4.90
N GLU A 75 19.00 18.81 -3.67
CA GLU A 75 19.12 20.23 -3.41
C GLU A 75 20.48 20.65 -3.96
N THR A 76 20.57 20.93 -5.26
CA THR A 76 21.70 21.62 -5.86
C THR A 76 21.64 23.03 -5.32
N GLN A 77 22.21 23.23 -4.13
CA GLN A 77 22.61 24.56 -3.71
C GLN A 77 23.50 25.14 -4.83
N PRO A 78 23.15 26.29 -5.41
CA PRO A 78 24.07 26.98 -6.30
C PRO A 78 25.28 27.38 -5.46
N TYR A 79 26.39 26.66 -5.64
CA TYR A 79 27.69 27.10 -5.15
C TYR A 79 28.05 28.35 -5.96
N PHE A 80 27.80 29.53 -5.38
CA PHE A 80 28.32 30.79 -5.91
C PHE A 80 29.82 30.80 -5.69
N ASP A 81 30.57 30.41 -6.73
CA ASP A 81 32.01 30.60 -6.75
C ASP A 81 32.28 32.10 -6.90
N THR A 82 32.53 32.75 -5.77
CA THR A 82 32.92 34.17 -5.71
C THR A 82 34.31 34.24 -5.12
N THR A 83 35.32 33.94 -5.93
CA THR A 83 36.63 34.57 -5.75
C THR A 83 37.23 34.95 -7.10
N SER A 84 37.57 36.22 -7.15
CA SER A 84 38.07 37.04 -8.24
C SER A 84 39.33 36.49 -8.91
N TYR A 85 39.32 36.55 -10.24
CA TYR A 85 40.53 36.72 -11.05
C TYR A 85 41.30 37.94 -10.54
N ASP A 86 42.54 37.74 -10.11
CA ASP A 86 43.54 38.79 -10.11
C ASP A 86 44.66 38.39 -11.07
N HIS A 87 44.94 39.27 -12.02
CA HIS A 87 45.83 39.06 -13.15
C HIS A 87 47.21 39.59 -12.74
N SER A 88 48.23 38.73 -12.70
CA SER A 88 49.62 39.18 -12.80
C SER A 88 50.45 38.11 -13.52
N ASP A 89 51.03 38.54 -14.62
CA ASP A 89 52.05 37.85 -15.42
C ASP A 89 53.25 37.36 -14.58
N VAL A 90 53.91 36.29 -15.02
CA VAL A 90 55.34 36.28 -15.43
C VAL A 90 55.88 34.85 -15.68
N THR A 91 56.12 34.60 -16.98
CA THR A 91 57.16 33.79 -17.66
C THR A 91 57.20 32.25 -17.70
N PRO A 92 57.71 31.68 -18.83
CA PRO A 92 57.77 30.25 -19.10
C PRO A 92 59.17 29.64 -18.88
N SER A 93 59.22 28.38 -18.46
CA SER A 93 60.06 27.30 -19.04
C SER A 93 60.20 26.10 -18.08
N THR A 94 59.82 24.91 -18.55
CA THR A 94 60.65 23.68 -18.62
C THR A 94 59.76 22.47 -18.94
N PRO A 95 60.23 21.51 -19.76
CA PRO A 95 59.53 20.27 -20.02
C PRO A 95 60.00 19.20 -19.02
N VAL A 96 59.07 18.56 -18.33
CA VAL A 96 59.36 17.36 -17.55
C VAL A 96 58.36 16.27 -17.91
N ASP A 97 58.86 15.30 -18.68
CA ASP A 97 58.34 13.94 -18.76
C ASP A 97 58.10 13.40 -17.35
N ARG A 98 56.93 12.78 -17.09
CA ARG A 98 56.86 11.35 -16.75
C ARG A 98 55.53 10.91 -16.12
N VAL A 99 55.11 9.75 -16.64
CA VAL A 99 54.50 8.60 -15.95
C VAL A 99 53.01 8.69 -15.68
N GLY A 100 52.30 7.87 -16.46
CA GLY A 100 50.89 7.59 -16.33
C GLY A 100 50.53 7.03 -14.97
N PHE A 101 49.41 7.53 -14.46
CA PHE A 101 48.72 6.91 -13.33
C PHE A 101 47.75 5.85 -13.84
N VAL A 102 47.97 4.66 -13.32
CA VAL A 102 47.23 3.44 -13.54
C VAL A 102 45.80 3.64 -13.05
N SER A 103 44.85 3.50 -13.98
CA SER A 103 43.42 3.42 -13.71
C SER A 103 43.08 1.99 -13.33
N HIS A 104 43.06 1.67 -12.03
CA HIS A 104 42.41 0.46 -11.49
C HIS A 104 41.99 0.67 -10.04
N SER A 105 40.72 1.02 -9.83
CA SER A 105 39.97 0.54 -8.66
C SER A 105 38.50 0.46 -9.03
N LEU A 106 38.14 -0.67 -9.64
CA LEU A 106 36.76 -1.15 -9.66
C LEU A 106 36.50 -1.69 -8.26
N ASP A 107 35.80 -0.91 -7.44
CA ASP A 107 35.23 -1.40 -6.19
C ASP A 107 33.80 -1.89 -6.49
N PRO A 108 33.54 -3.21 -6.58
CA PRO A 108 32.23 -3.73 -6.95
C PRO A 108 31.38 -3.95 -5.69
N GLN A 109 31.26 -2.94 -4.83
CA GLN A 109 30.18 -2.91 -3.86
C GLN A 109 28.97 -2.23 -4.51
N ARG A 110 28.33 -2.97 -5.44
CA ARG A 110 26.93 -2.74 -5.81
C ARG A 110 26.12 -2.94 -4.54
N THR A 111 25.91 -1.86 -3.79
CA THR A 111 24.87 -1.75 -2.77
C THR A 111 23.57 -2.19 -3.41
N LEU A 112 23.09 -3.33 -2.95
CA LEU A 112 21.94 -4.02 -3.49
C LEU A 112 20.71 -3.19 -3.12
N GLU A 113 20.31 -2.29 -4.02
CA GLU A 113 19.12 -1.45 -3.90
C GLU A 113 17.90 -2.33 -3.61
N LYS A 114 17.50 -2.39 -2.34
CA LYS A 114 16.24 -3.02 -1.93
C LYS A 114 15.16 -1.96 -1.98
N ALA A 115 14.60 -1.75 -3.16
CA ALA A 115 13.34 -1.03 -3.29
C ALA A 115 12.24 -1.86 -2.63
N PHE A 116 11.75 -1.42 -1.47
CA PHE A 116 10.62 -2.06 -0.80
C PHE A 116 9.31 -1.48 -1.35
N PHE A 117 8.65 -2.23 -2.22
CA PHE A 117 7.24 -1.95 -2.54
C PHE A 117 6.40 -2.63 -1.48
N ARG A 118 5.83 -1.85 -0.57
CA ARG A 118 4.73 -2.33 0.27
C ARG A 118 3.44 -1.77 -0.30
N ARG A 119 2.59 -2.67 -0.80
CA ARG A 119 1.20 -2.35 -1.10
C ARG A 119 0.52 -2.10 0.24
N ILE A 120 0.21 -0.85 0.54
CA ILE A 120 -0.56 -0.50 1.74
C ILE A 120 -2.00 -0.33 1.28
N SER A 121 -2.82 -1.34 1.54
CA SER A 121 -4.26 -1.20 1.44
C SER A 121 -4.72 -0.46 2.69
N VAL A 122 -5.03 0.83 2.54
CA VAL A 122 -5.76 1.55 3.60
C VAL A 122 -7.20 1.11 3.49
N ILE A 123 -7.54 0.04 4.19
CA ILE A 123 -8.93 -0.29 4.46
C ILE A 123 -9.35 0.74 5.52
N PRO A 124 -10.27 1.67 5.23
CA PRO A 124 -10.75 2.57 6.27
C PRO A 124 -11.24 1.71 7.42
N LEU A 125 -10.63 1.88 8.60
CA LEU A 125 -11.06 1.19 9.82
C LEU A 125 -12.52 1.52 10.16
N THR A 126 -13.08 2.55 9.52
CA THR A 126 -14.51 2.88 9.47
C THR A 126 -15.30 2.08 8.42
N ILE A 127 -15.07 0.76 8.31
CA ILE A 127 -16.21 -0.18 8.22
C ILE A 127 -16.74 -0.42 9.65
N LEU A 128 -16.63 0.58 10.52
CA LEU A 128 -17.31 0.63 11.80
C LEU A 128 -18.78 0.86 11.45
N HIS A 129 -19.55 -0.21 11.60
CA HIS A 129 -21.00 -0.26 11.76
C HIS A 129 -21.72 1.00 11.28
N GLU A 130 -22.26 0.96 10.06
CA GLU A 130 -23.32 1.90 9.69
C GLU A 130 -24.31 1.97 10.86
N PRO A 131 -24.65 3.18 11.33
CA PRO A 131 -25.52 3.31 12.49
C PRO A 131 -26.79 2.52 12.19
N LYS A 132 -27.17 1.65 13.14
CA LYS A 132 -28.36 0.82 13.01
C LYS A 132 -29.53 1.74 12.58
N PRO A 133 -30.17 1.49 11.43
CA PRO A 133 -31.26 2.34 10.98
C PRO A 133 -32.41 2.26 12.00
N THR A 134 -33.16 3.35 12.10
CA THR A 134 -34.29 3.46 13.04
C THR A 134 -35.36 2.39 12.78
N TRP A 135 -35.49 1.96 11.52
CA TRP A 135 -36.40 0.91 11.09
C TRP A 135 -35.72 0.02 10.04
N TYR A 136 -36.04 -1.28 10.06
CA TYR A 136 -35.60 -2.27 9.09
C TYR A 136 -36.58 -3.44 9.11
N SER A 137 -36.80 -4.09 7.97
CA SER A 137 -37.58 -5.32 7.87
C SER A 137 -36.75 -6.55 8.24
N ARG A 138 -35.43 -6.52 7.97
CA ARG A 138 -34.52 -7.65 8.23
C ARG A 138 -33.11 -7.20 8.61
N LYS A 139 -32.51 -7.89 9.58
CA LYS A 139 -31.10 -7.74 10.00
C LYS A 139 -30.36 -9.05 9.74
N VAL A 140 -29.24 -9.00 9.01
CA VAL A 140 -28.49 -10.20 8.60
C VAL A 140 -27.00 -9.97 8.83
N ARG A 141 -26.27 -10.97 9.35
CA ARG A 141 -24.80 -10.89 9.44
C ARG A 141 -24.19 -11.07 8.05
N LYS A 142 -23.22 -10.22 7.68
CA LYS A 142 -22.50 -10.29 6.40
C LYS A 142 -21.45 -11.41 6.43
N GLY A 143 -21.31 -12.12 5.32
CA GLY A 143 -20.31 -13.19 5.16
C GLY A 143 -20.85 -14.56 5.52
N LEU A 144 -19.95 -15.54 5.65
CA LEU A 144 -20.30 -16.95 5.84
C LEU A 144 -20.41 -17.29 7.33
N TRP A 145 -21.60 -17.70 7.76
CA TRP A 145 -21.91 -18.04 9.16
C TRP A 145 -22.62 -19.39 9.28
N ASN A 146 -22.48 -20.06 10.42
CA ASN A 146 -23.29 -21.23 10.77
C ASN A 146 -24.28 -20.89 11.91
N ARG A 147 -25.20 -21.82 12.23
CA ARG A 147 -26.20 -21.64 13.30
C ARG A 147 -25.58 -21.45 14.69
N ARG A 148 -24.42 -22.06 14.96
CA ARG A 148 -23.69 -21.88 16.23
C ARG A 148 -23.15 -20.45 16.36
N GLY A 149 -22.96 -19.74 15.26
CA GLY A 149 -22.35 -18.41 15.22
C GLY A 149 -20.88 -18.41 14.81
N ASP A 150 -20.33 -19.54 14.37
CA ASP A 150 -18.96 -19.55 13.84
C ASP A 150 -18.93 -18.85 12.49
N HIS A 151 -17.83 -18.14 12.26
CA HIS A 151 -17.60 -17.36 11.06
C HIS A 151 -16.51 -17.98 10.22
N LEU A 152 -16.67 -17.87 8.91
CA LEU A 152 -15.63 -18.19 7.95
C LEU A 152 -15.10 -16.92 7.31
N THR A 153 -13.81 -16.65 7.52
CA THR A 153 -13.13 -15.49 6.95
C THR A 153 -12.98 -15.60 5.44
N ASN A 154 -12.60 -14.49 4.78
CA ASN A 154 -12.38 -14.46 3.33
C ASN A 154 -11.27 -15.42 2.86
N ASP A 155 -10.27 -15.69 3.72
CA ASP A 155 -9.24 -16.71 3.50
C ASP A 155 -9.66 -18.11 3.95
N LEU A 156 -10.96 -18.33 4.17
CA LEU A 156 -11.58 -19.62 4.50
C LEU A 156 -11.10 -20.23 5.83
N ARG A 157 -10.64 -19.39 6.76
CA ARG A 157 -10.27 -19.82 8.12
C ARG A 157 -11.46 -19.74 9.07
N LEU A 158 -11.50 -20.68 9.99
CA LEU A 158 -12.57 -20.78 10.98
C LEU A 158 -12.32 -19.86 12.17
N VAL A 159 -13.34 -19.08 12.51
CA VAL A 159 -13.40 -18.27 13.73
C VAL A 159 -14.58 -18.77 14.58
N HIS A 160 -14.26 -19.39 15.71
CA HIS A 160 -15.27 -19.90 16.63
C HIS A 160 -16.00 -18.77 17.36
N ALA A 161 -17.32 -18.91 17.50
CA ALA A 161 -18.07 -18.08 18.43
C ALA A 161 -17.63 -18.36 19.88
N PRO A 162 -17.37 -17.31 20.68
CA PRO A 162 -17.10 -17.48 22.11
C PRO A 162 -18.35 -18.01 22.83
N PRO A 163 -18.19 -18.67 24.00
CA PRO A 163 -19.28 -19.38 24.66
C PRO A 163 -20.51 -18.52 25.00
N ASP A 164 -20.33 -17.22 25.19
CA ASP A 164 -21.40 -16.25 25.48
C ASP A 164 -22.13 -15.73 24.23
N ARG A 165 -21.66 -16.09 23.02
CA ARG A 165 -22.21 -15.62 21.74
C ARG A 165 -22.70 -16.74 20.82
N VAL A 166 -22.80 -17.97 21.32
CA VAL A 166 -23.28 -19.11 20.52
C VAL A 166 -24.79 -19.07 20.31
N TYR A 167 -25.25 -19.57 19.17
CA TYR A 167 -26.67 -19.66 18.77
C TYR A 167 -27.45 -18.34 18.84
N PRO A 168 -26.94 -17.27 18.21
CA PRO A 168 -27.66 -16.01 18.18
C PRO A 168 -28.97 -16.17 17.36
N PRO A 169 -30.10 -15.56 17.79
CA PRO A 169 -31.40 -15.77 17.15
C PRO A 169 -31.45 -15.49 15.66
N GLU A 170 -30.67 -14.52 15.17
CA GLU A 170 -30.62 -14.16 13.75
C GLU A 170 -29.96 -15.22 12.85
N LEU A 171 -29.35 -16.27 13.43
CA LEU A 171 -28.74 -17.38 12.71
C LEU A 171 -29.54 -18.69 12.81
N ASP A 172 -30.77 -18.66 13.33
CA ASP A 172 -31.63 -19.85 13.49
C ASP A 172 -31.83 -20.66 12.20
N THR A 173 -31.96 -19.95 11.08
CA THR A 173 -32.16 -20.47 9.73
C THR A 173 -30.87 -20.93 9.05
N HIS A 174 -29.71 -20.68 9.65
CA HIS A 174 -28.43 -21.10 9.08
C HIS A 174 -28.23 -22.62 9.26
N PRO A 175 -27.36 -23.24 8.44
CA PRO A 175 -26.99 -24.63 8.61
C PRO A 175 -26.33 -24.88 9.97
N ASP A 176 -26.50 -26.07 10.54
CA ASP A 176 -25.71 -26.49 11.70
C ASP A 176 -24.23 -26.56 11.32
N GLY A 177 -23.33 -26.39 12.30
CA GLY A 177 -21.90 -26.21 12.01
C GLY A 177 -21.24 -27.32 11.18
N ARG A 178 -21.79 -28.54 11.19
CA ARG A 178 -21.32 -29.66 10.34
C ARG A 178 -21.94 -29.70 8.94
N GLN A 179 -23.04 -28.99 8.72
CA GLN A 179 -23.69 -28.88 7.41
C GLN A 179 -22.98 -27.84 6.54
N GLY A 180 -22.44 -26.79 7.15
CA GLY A 180 -21.63 -25.79 6.45
C GLY A 180 -21.80 -24.39 7.01
N TYR A 181 -21.54 -23.43 6.14
CA TYR A 181 -21.65 -22.00 6.38
C TYR A 181 -22.50 -21.40 5.27
N TRP A 182 -23.34 -20.44 5.60
CA TRP A 182 -24.21 -19.76 4.66
C TRP A 182 -23.99 -18.26 4.74
N ASP A 183 -23.89 -17.64 3.57
CA ASP A 183 -23.94 -16.20 3.40
C ASP A 183 -25.35 -15.84 2.94
N ALA A 184 -26.16 -15.38 3.89
CA ALA A 184 -27.54 -15.02 3.64
C ALA A 184 -27.70 -13.76 2.75
N ALA A 185 -26.66 -12.93 2.62
CA ALA A 185 -26.69 -11.76 1.74
C ALA A 185 -26.35 -12.14 0.29
N ALA A 186 -25.35 -13.00 0.08
CA ALA A 186 -24.97 -13.51 -1.24
C ALA A 186 -25.77 -14.75 -1.67
N ASN A 187 -26.59 -15.30 -0.78
CA ASN A 187 -27.28 -16.59 -0.93
C ASN A 187 -26.32 -17.73 -1.34
N ASN A 188 -25.15 -17.79 -0.69
CA ASN A 188 -24.07 -18.73 -1.02
C ASN A 188 -23.77 -19.69 0.14
N HIS A 189 -23.59 -20.97 -0.15
CA HIS A 189 -23.33 -22.00 0.86
C HIS A 189 -21.96 -22.65 0.66
N VAL A 190 -21.20 -22.80 1.74
CA VAL A 190 -19.89 -23.45 1.78
C VAL A 190 -19.94 -24.64 2.72
N GLN A 191 -19.64 -25.83 2.21
CA GLN A 191 -19.64 -27.05 3.01
C GLN A 191 -18.59 -27.01 4.13
N TRP A 192 -18.94 -27.60 5.27
CA TRP A 192 -18.00 -27.80 6.36
C TRP A 192 -16.89 -28.76 5.94
N LEU A 193 -15.65 -28.43 6.34
CA LEU A 193 -14.48 -29.28 6.11
C LEU A 193 -13.85 -29.57 7.47
N LYS A 194 -13.53 -30.84 7.71
CA LYS A 194 -12.98 -31.31 9.00
C LYS A 194 -11.59 -30.74 9.27
N ASP A 195 -10.76 -30.66 8.24
CA ASP A 195 -9.35 -30.27 8.33
C ASP A 195 -9.16 -28.78 8.00
N ARG A 196 -10.15 -27.96 8.34
CA ARG A 196 -10.13 -26.53 8.04
C ARG A 196 -9.31 -25.79 9.09
N ASP A 197 -8.38 -24.97 8.63
CA ASP A 197 -7.53 -24.16 9.50
C ASP A 197 -8.35 -23.18 10.36
N GLU A 198 -8.01 -23.14 11.65
CA GLU A 198 -8.57 -22.19 12.60
C GLU A 198 -7.70 -20.94 12.70
N LEU A 199 -8.33 -19.77 12.82
CA LEU A 199 -7.62 -18.52 13.03
C LEU A 199 -7.24 -18.38 14.51
N ALA A 200 -5.97 -18.62 14.83
CA ALA A 200 -5.45 -18.56 16.20
C ALA A 200 -5.72 -17.21 16.87
N GLY A 201 -6.25 -17.25 18.10
CA GLY A 201 -6.55 -16.05 18.90
C GLY A 201 -7.73 -15.21 18.42
N ALA A 202 -8.49 -15.66 17.42
CA ALA A 202 -9.59 -14.89 16.86
C ALA A 202 -10.78 -14.72 17.82
N ALA A 203 -10.91 -15.59 18.83
CA ALA A 203 -11.99 -15.50 19.82
C ALA A 203 -12.03 -14.15 20.54
N HIS A 204 -10.86 -13.59 20.91
CA HIS A 204 -10.76 -12.27 21.55
C HIS A 204 -11.09 -11.10 20.62
N LYS A 205 -11.20 -11.37 19.31
CA LYS A 205 -11.52 -10.40 18.28
C LYS A 205 -12.84 -10.75 17.57
N TYR A 206 -13.66 -11.65 18.15
CA TYR A 206 -14.86 -12.16 17.49
C TYR A 206 -15.80 -11.03 17.02
N ASP A 207 -16.02 -10.03 17.87
CA ASP A 207 -16.90 -8.89 17.55
C ASP A 207 -16.40 -8.06 16.34
N THR A 208 -15.12 -8.14 15.98
CA THR A 208 -14.58 -7.47 14.78
C THR A 208 -15.04 -8.12 13.48
N PHE A 209 -15.49 -9.37 13.51
CA PHE A 209 -16.04 -10.09 12.36
C PHE A 209 -17.56 -9.90 12.23
N VAL A 210 -18.25 -9.47 13.30
CA VAL A 210 -19.71 -9.32 13.29
C VAL A 210 -20.09 -8.00 12.64
N VAL A 211 -20.34 -8.07 11.33
CA VAL A 211 -20.86 -6.96 10.52
C VAL A 211 -22.27 -7.28 10.07
N TYR A 212 -23.18 -6.30 10.12
CA TYR A 212 -24.58 -6.48 9.70
C TYR A 212 -24.89 -5.77 8.38
N SER A 213 -25.82 -6.35 7.63
CA SER A 213 -26.64 -5.67 6.62
C SER A 213 -28.04 -5.45 7.21
N TYR A 214 -28.61 -4.28 6.94
CA TYR A 214 -30.00 -3.96 7.25
C TYR A 214 -30.75 -3.80 5.94
N TYR A 215 -31.91 -4.46 5.83
CA TYR A 215 -32.80 -4.35 4.69
C TYR A 215 -34.05 -3.56 5.11
N LEU A 216 -34.45 -2.61 4.28
CA LEU A 216 -35.63 -1.76 4.47
C LEU A 216 -36.86 -2.47 3.89
#